data_AF-A0A957HXL4-F1
#
_entry.id   AF-A0A957HXL4-F1
#
_cell.length_a   1.000
_cell.length_b   1.000
_cell.length_c   1.000
_cell.angle_alpha   90.00
_cell.angle_beta   90.00
_cell.angle_gamma   90.00
#
_symmetry.space_group_name_H-M   'P 1'
#
loop_
_entity.id
_entity.type
_entity.pdbx_description
1 polymer ?
#
loop_
_entity_poly.entity_id
_entity_poly.type
_entity_poly.pdbx_seq_one_letter_code
_entity_poly.pdbx_strand_id
1 'polypeptide(L)'
;MNHLHNNHPSSRKRLRYIIAPLFLLTACILSINILNWWVQRAFTTTPIAVGGTTAASKPDQTIVMPTQTAVAITPSTTTPTPTPFAPPEFPAGTTIQLLGPPANSQFAQLESITLYWKWPLPLTDDQFFAIYLLNEIESQQIGIVEETNLGTQFQWQMHLDTFPLEQGTIQWQVQLFSKYADQPLISSESRILTFR
;
A
#
# COMPACT_ATOMS: atom_id res chain seq x y z
N MET A 1 -20.85 55.24 46.80
CA MET A 1 -20.76 53.86 46.29
C MET A 1 -21.78 53.68 45.15
N ASN A 2 -21.57 52.93 44.08
CA ASN A 2 -20.36 52.35 43.47
C ASN A 2 -20.61 52.28 41.94
N HIS A 3 -19.63 52.64 41.11
CA HIS A 3 -19.74 52.44 39.65
C HIS A 3 -19.33 51.00 39.29
N LEU A 4 -20.25 50.20 38.77
CA LEU A 4 -19.95 48.88 38.20
C LEU A 4 -19.58 49.03 36.71
N HIS A 5 -18.31 48.76 36.40
CA HIS A 5 -17.74 48.93 35.06
C HIS A 5 -17.71 47.57 34.33
N ASN A 6 -18.79 47.26 33.59
CA ASN A 6 -18.96 45.96 32.92
C ASN A 6 -18.04 45.81 31.70
N ASN A 7 -16.82 45.32 31.93
CA ASN A 7 -15.84 44.98 30.89
C ASN A 7 -16.29 43.79 30.02
N HIS A 8 -17.07 44.07 28.98
CA HIS A 8 -17.44 43.07 27.98
C HIS A 8 -16.23 42.72 27.09
N PRO A 9 -15.71 41.48 27.09
CA PRO A 9 -14.55 41.13 26.27
C PRO A 9 -14.92 41.16 24.79
N SER A 10 -14.20 41.97 24.00
CA SER A 10 -14.57 42.28 22.62
C SER A 10 -14.61 41.05 21.71
N SER A 11 -15.68 40.96 20.90
CA SER A 11 -16.02 39.79 20.06
C SER A 11 -14.83 39.24 19.23
N ARG A 12 -14.00 40.14 18.71
CA ARG A 12 -12.78 39.83 17.92
C ARG A 12 -11.80 38.88 18.64
N LYS A 13 -11.79 38.81 19.98
CA LYS A 13 -10.98 37.82 20.73
C LYS A 13 -11.61 36.43 20.70
N ARG A 14 -12.93 36.31 20.89
CA ARG A 14 -13.63 35.00 20.92
C ARG A 14 -13.53 34.28 19.58
N LEU A 15 -13.70 35.01 18.47
CA LEU A 15 -13.60 34.44 17.12
C LEU A 15 -12.24 33.78 16.83
N ARG A 16 -11.13 34.34 17.35
CA ARG A 16 -9.78 33.79 17.16
C ARG A 16 -9.59 32.42 17.82
N TYR A 17 -10.19 32.19 18.99
CA TYR A 17 -10.10 30.90 19.69
C TYR A 17 -10.94 29.78 19.08
N ILE A 18 -11.94 30.10 18.26
CA ILE A 18 -12.73 29.11 17.50
C ILE A 18 -12.02 28.76 16.18
N ILE A 19 -11.44 29.77 15.51
CA ILE A 19 -10.77 29.58 14.21
C ILE A 19 -9.41 28.87 14.34
N ALA A 20 -8.63 29.17 15.38
CA ALA A 20 -7.29 28.58 15.58
C ALA A 20 -7.26 27.03 15.63
N PRO A 21 -8.08 26.33 16.45
CA PRO A 21 -8.06 24.86 16.48
C PRO A 21 -8.55 24.24 15.16
N LEU A 22 -9.48 24.90 14.45
CA LEU A 22 -9.97 24.42 13.15
C LEU A 22 -8.86 24.40 12.10
N PHE A 23 -8.05 25.48 12.02
CA PHE A 23 -6.88 25.52 11.12
C PHE A 23 -5.78 24.53 11.50
N LEU A 24 -5.59 24.26 12.80
CA LEU A 24 -4.60 23.27 13.25
C LEU A 24 -5.05 21.84 12.89
N LEU A 25 -6.34 21.55 13.01
CA LEU A 25 -6.93 20.26 12.65
C LEU A 25 -6.90 20.03 11.12
N THR A 26 -7.27 21.03 10.30
CA THR A 26 -7.18 20.88 8.84
C THR A 26 -5.74 20.76 8.35
N ALA A 27 -4.79 21.50 8.93
CA ALA A 27 -3.37 21.35 8.62
C ALA A 27 -2.83 19.95 8.97
N CYS A 28 -3.31 19.35 10.07
CA CYS A 28 -2.93 18.00 10.49
C CYS A 28 -3.50 16.92 9.55
N ILE A 29 -4.76 17.05 9.11
CA ILE A 29 -5.34 16.17 8.09
C ILE A 29 -4.58 16.30 6.76
N LEU A 30 -4.21 17.53 6.37
CA LEU A 30 -3.49 17.78 5.13
C LEU A 30 -2.07 17.17 5.15
N SER A 31 -1.35 17.27 6.28
CA SER A 31 0.00 16.69 6.39
C SER A 31 -0.01 15.16 6.36
N ILE A 32 -1.01 14.51 6.96
CA ILE A 32 -1.20 13.05 6.88
C ILE A 32 -1.41 12.60 5.42
N ASN A 33 -2.28 13.28 4.68
CA ASN A 33 -2.54 12.97 3.27
C ASN A 33 -1.30 13.18 2.38
N ILE A 34 -0.55 14.28 2.60
CA ILE A 34 0.70 14.54 1.87
C ILE A 34 1.74 13.45 2.16
N LEU A 35 1.88 13.01 3.42
CA LEU A 35 2.84 11.98 3.80
C LEU A 35 2.54 10.63 3.13
N ASN A 36 1.25 10.24 3.07
CA ASN A 36 0.81 9.01 2.41
C ASN A 36 1.13 9.01 0.91
N TRP A 37 0.91 10.14 0.23
CA TRP A 37 1.21 10.32 -1.20
C TRP A 37 2.72 10.23 -1.51
N TRP A 38 3.59 10.68 -0.59
CA TRP A 38 5.04 10.52 -0.74
C TRP A 38 5.50 9.07 -0.58
N VAL A 39 4.90 8.29 0.32
CA VAL A 39 5.19 6.85 0.48
C VAL A 39 4.84 6.10 -0.81
N GLN A 40 3.68 6.36 -1.40
CA GLN A 40 3.25 5.69 -2.65
C GLN A 40 4.19 5.98 -3.84
N ARG A 41 4.80 7.17 -3.91
CA ARG A 41 5.72 7.53 -5.02
C ARG A 41 7.07 6.84 -4.96
N ALA A 42 7.52 6.38 -3.80
CA ALA A 42 8.85 5.79 -3.60
C ALA A 42 9.08 4.48 -4.38
N PHE A 43 8.00 3.78 -4.76
CA PHE A 43 8.05 2.48 -5.45
C PHE A 43 8.20 2.58 -6.99
N THR A 44 8.30 3.79 -7.54
CA THR A 44 8.49 4.00 -8.98
C THR A 44 9.96 3.80 -9.38
N THR A 45 10.42 2.54 -9.40
CA THR A 45 11.82 2.20 -9.69
C THR A 45 12.20 2.42 -11.16
N THR A 46 13.44 2.86 -11.37
CA THR A 46 14.01 3.21 -12.67
C THR A 46 14.15 1.99 -13.59
N PRO A 47 13.81 2.08 -14.90
CA PRO A 47 14.07 0.98 -15.84
C PRO A 47 15.58 0.74 -15.98
N ILE A 48 16.04 -0.43 -15.51
CA ILE A 48 17.42 -0.88 -15.66
C ILE A 48 17.65 -1.29 -17.12
N ALA A 49 18.55 -0.59 -17.81
CA ALA A 49 18.91 -0.91 -19.18
C ALA A 49 19.63 -2.27 -19.26
N VAL A 50 19.10 -3.21 -20.04
CA VAL A 50 19.71 -4.53 -20.25
C VAL A 50 20.98 -4.38 -21.08
N GLY A 51 22.13 -4.65 -20.46
CA GLY A 51 23.45 -4.52 -21.09
C GLY A 51 23.73 -5.58 -22.15
N GLY A 52 23.50 -5.25 -23.42
CA GLY A 52 23.94 -6.08 -24.55
C GLY A 52 25.47 -6.14 -24.65
N THR A 53 26.02 -7.36 -24.74
CA THR A 53 27.48 -7.58 -24.77
C THR A 53 28.02 -7.61 -26.21
N THR A 54 29.00 -6.78 -26.53
CA THR A 54 29.87 -6.92 -27.72
C THR A 54 31.32 -6.59 -27.36
N ALA A 55 32.27 -7.42 -27.79
CA ALA A 55 33.69 -7.29 -27.48
C ALA A 55 34.49 -6.74 -28.68
N ALA A 56 35.59 -5.99 -28.42
CA ALA A 56 36.70 -5.84 -29.35
C ALA A 56 37.99 -5.24 -28.72
N SER A 57 39.13 -5.73 -29.20
CA SER A 57 40.43 -5.03 -29.36
C SER A 57 41.38 -4.77 -28.18
N LYS A 58 42.68 -4.90 -28.51
CA LYS A 58 43.90 -4.80 -27.67
C LYS A 58 44.83 -3.72 -28.26
N PRO A 59 45.56 -2.96 -27.44
CA PRO A 59 47.04 -3.00 -27.46
C PRO A 59 47.62 -3.10 -26.02
N ASP A 60 48.79 -3.71 -25.72
CA ASP A 60 50.18 -3.40 -26.14
C ASP A 60 50.64 -1.98 -25.71
N GLN A 61 51.66 -1.73 -24.88
CA GLN A 61 52.62 -2.58 -24.12
C GLN A 61 52.63 -2.11 -22.62
N THR A 62 53.62 -2.22 -21.70
CA THR A 62 55.07 -2.53 -21.69
C THR A 62 55.47 -3.04 -20.29
N ILE A 63 56.61 -3.74 -20.15
CA ILE A 63 57.13 -4.24 -18.85
C ILE A 63 58.19 -3.29 -18.26
N VAL A 64 58.00 -2.85 -17.00
CA VAL A 64 59.10 -2.46 -16.09
C VAL A 64 58.73 -2.86 -14.64
N MET A 65 59.69 -3.46 -13.94
CA MET A 65 59.72 -3.70 -12.47
C MET A 65 61.04 -3.09 -11.94
N PRO A 66 61.22 -2.77 -10.63
CA PRO A 66 60.69 -3.55 -9.50
C PRO A 66 60.11 -2.79 -8.29
N THR A 67 59.31 -3.53 -7.51
CA THR A 67 59.23 -3.54 -6.03
C THR A 67 59.34 -2.22 -5.26
N GLN A 68 58.20 -1.73 -4.76
CA GLN A 68 58.12 -1.20 -3.40
C GLN A 68 56.76 -1.59 -2.78
N THR A 69 56.79 -2.38 -1.70
CA THR A 69 55.59 -3.01 -1.13
C THR A 69 54.79 -2.05 -0.26
N ALA A 70 53.85 -1.33 -0.86
CA ALA A 70 52.79 -0.66 -0.11
C ALA A 70 51.79 -1.70 0.43
N VAL A 71 51.66 -1.80 1.77
CA VAL A 71 50.67 -2.69 2.40
C VAL A 71 49.28 -2.05 2.28
N ALA A 72 48.62 -2.30 1.16
CA ALA A 72 47.25 -1.89 0.93
C ALA A 72 46.29 -2.76 1.77
N ILE A 73 46.05 -2.36 3.02
CA ILE A 73 44.94 -2.84 3.84
C ILE A 73 43.61 -2.40 3.20
N THR A 74 43.18 -3.15 2.20
CA THR A 74 41.85 -3.04 1.62
C THR A 74 40.83 -3.61 2.63
N PRO A 75 39.88 -2.79 3.13
CA PRO A 75 38.78 -3.33 3.91
C PRO A 75 37.95 -4.23 2.98
N SER A 76 38.13 -5.55 3.14
CA SER A 76 37.40 -6.56 2.38
C SER A 76 35.97 -6.66 2.93
N THR A 77 35.19 -5.60 2.73
CA THR A 77 33.78 -5.53 3.08
C THR A 77 33.01 -6.44 2.13
N THR A 78 32.97 -7.73 2.46
CA THR A 78 32.12 -8.71 1.80
C THR A 78 30.67 -8.47 2.21
N THR A 79 30.08 -7.42 1.63
CA THR A 79 28.64 -7.18 1.70
C THR A 79 27.94 -8.46 1.22
N PRO A 80 27.15 -9.15 2.06
CA PRO A 80 26.48 -10.36 1.63
C PRO A 80 25.51 -10.00 0.51
N THR A 81 25.63 -10.68 -0.64
CA THR A 81 24.64 -10.57 -1.70
C THR A 81 23.27 -10.97 -1.14
N PRO A 82 22.22 -10.15 -1.26
CA PRO A 82 20.90 -10.52 -0.77
C PRO A 82 20.47 -11.81 -1.44
N THR A 83 20.22 -12.85 -0.64
CA THR A 83 19.68 -14.11 -1.15
C THR A 83 18.22 -13.86 -1.56
N PRO A 84 17.82 -14.19 -2.79
CA PRO A 84 16.44 -14.00 -3.23
C PRO A 84 15.47 -14.72 -2.30
N PHE A 85 14.44 -14.02 -1.83
CA PHE A 85 13.36 -14.64 -1.07
C PHE A 85 12.54 -15.53 -2.02
N ALA A 86 12.56 -16.83 -1.79
CA ALA A 86 11.71 -17.76 -2.52
C ALA A 86 10.26 -17.60 -2.03
N PRO A 87 9.26 -17.46 -2.92
CA PRO A 87 7.86 -17.42 -2.53
C PRO A 87 7.47 -18.69 -1.74
N PRO A 88 6.59 -18.58 -0.72
CA PRO A 88 6.06 -19.74 -0.02
C PRO A 88 5.30 -20.68 -0.98
N GLU A 89 5.53 -21.98 -0.85
CA GLU A 89 4.86 -23.01 -1.64
C GLU A 89 3.51 -23.38 -0.99
N PHE A 90 2.45 -23.43 -1.80
CA PHE A 90 1.10 -23.76 -1.35
C PHE A 90 0.65 -25.13 -1.88
N PRO A 91 -0.15 -25.90 -1.10
CA PRO A 91 -0.75 -27.15 -1.60
C PRO A 91 -1.56 -26.93 -2.87
N ALA A 92 -1.48 -27.88 -3.81
CA ALA A 92 -2.23 -27.81 -5.07
C ALA A 92 -3.75 -27.63 -4.83
N GLY A 93 -4.35 -26.66 -5.52
CA GLY A 93 -5.77 -26.31 -5.35
C GLY A 93 -6.07 -25.33 -4.21
N THR A 94 -5.06 -24.83 -3.49
CA THR A 94 -5.24 -23.73 -2.53
C THR A 94 -5.74 -22.47 -3.24
N THR A 95 -6.84 -21.89 -2.75
CA THR A 95 -7.48 -20.70 -3.35
C THR A 95 -8.21 -19.86 -2.29
N ILE A 96 -8.41 -18.58 -2.58
CA ILE A 96 -9.18 -17.64 -1.75
C ILE A 96 -10.65 -17.76 -2.16
N GLN A 97 -11.48 -18.37 -1.30
CA GLN A 97 -12.89 -18.57 -1.59
C GLN A 97 -13.70 -17.32 -1.22
N LEU A 98 -14.19 -16.57 -2.20
CA LEU A 98 -15.10 -15.45 -1.95
C LEU A 98 -16.48 -15.98 -1.53
N LEU A 99 -17.00 -15.49 -0.41
CA LEU A 99 -18.29 -15.90 0.15
C LEU A 99 -19.39 -14.89 -0.19
N GLY A 100 -19.12 -13.59 -0.02
CA GLY A 100 -20.07 -12.52 -0.26
C GLY A 100 -19.40 -11.18 -0.56
N PRO A 101 -20.10 -10.24 -1.21
CA PRO A 101 -21.39 -10.42 -1.85
C PRO A 101 -21.32 -11.36 -3.09
N PRO A 102 -22.46 -11.90 -3.54
CA PRO A 102 -22.56 -12.59 -4.83
C PRO A 102 -22.17 -11.67 -6.01
N ALA A 103 -21.71 -12.26 -7.12
CA ALA A 103 -21.47 -11.51 -8.35
C ALA A 103 -22.78 -10.89 -8.89
N ASN A 104 -22.67 -9.68 -9.45
CA ASN A 104 -23.78 -8.85 -9.95
C ASN A 104 -24.77 -8.39 -8.86
N SER A 105 -24.32 -8.32 -7.59
CA SER A 105 -25.10 -7.70 -6.51
C SER A 105 -25.25 -6.20 -6.73
N GLN A 106 -26.45 -5.68 -6.50
CA GLN A 106 -26.79 -4.26 -6.70
C GLN A 106 -26.84 -3.51 -5.36
N PHE A 107 -26.22 -2.34 -5.32
CA PHE A 107 -26.16 -1.47 -4.15
C PHE A 107 -26.54 -0.03 -4.52
N ALA A 108 -27.11 0.70 -3.57
CA ALA A 108 -27.30 2.15 -3.67
C ALA A 108 -26.03 2.88 -3.21
N GLN A 109 -25.78 4.07 -3.78
CA GLN A 109 -24.53 4.84 -3.62
C GLN A 109 -24.11 5.20 -2.18
N LEU A 110 -25.00 5.08 -1.19
CA LEU A 110 -24.74 5.38 0.23
C LEU A 110 -24.77 4.14 1.15
N GLU A 111 -24.84 2.93 0.59
CA GLU A 111 -24.84 1.70 1.37
C GLU A 111 -23.41 1.27 1.76
N SER A 112 -23.28 0.65 2.94
CA SER A 112 -22.07 -0.10 3.29
C SER A 112 -22.11 -1.48 2.62
N ILE A 113 -20.97 -1.91 2.08
CA ILE A 113 -20.79 -3.27 1.56
C ILE A 113 -19.81 -4.01 2.46
N THR A 114 -20.22 -5.16 2.98
CA THR A 114 -19.29 -6.09 3.63
C THR A 114 -18.92 -7.21 2.68
N LEU A 115 -17.63 -7.28 2.37
CA LEU A 115 -16.97 -8.32 1.60
C LEU A 115 -16.58 -9.44 2.55
N TYR A 116 -16.77 -10.70 2.15
CA TYR A 116 -16.51 -11.89 2.96
C TYR A 116 -15.74 -12.93 2.15
N TRP A 117 -14.70 -13.52 2.74
CA TRP A 117 -13.94 -14.60 2.11
C TRP A 117 -13.42 -15.62 3.14
N LYS A 118 -12.99 -16.78 2.63
CA LYS A 118 -12.35 -17.84 3.40
C LYS A 118 -11.01 -18.20 2.80
N TRP A 119 -10.05 -18.47 3.68
CA TRP A 119 -8.74 -19.04 3.39
C TRP A 119 -8.66 -20.44 4.03
N PRO A 120 -8.08 -21.47 3.37
CA PRO A 120 -8.05 -22.83 3.91
C PRO A 120 -6.84 -23.10 4.83
N LEU A 121 -5.89 -22.17 4.93
CA LEU A 121 -4.67 -22.27 5.73
C LEU A 121 -4.68 -21.17 6.83
N PRO A 122 -3.88 -21.29 7.91
CA PRO A 122 -3.53 -20.13 8.71
C PRO A 122 -2.71 -19.13 7.89
N LEU A 123 -2.77 -17.84 8.23
CA LEU A 123 -1.79 -16.85 7.79
C LEU A 123 -0.52 -16.98 8.64
N THR A 124 0.62 -16.63 8.06
CA THR A 124 1.89 -16.41 8.78
C THR A 124 2.08 -14.92 9.08
N ASP A 125 2.94 -14.58 10.04
CA ASP A 125 3.15 -13.19 10.51
C ASP A 125 3.59 -12.21 9.39
N ASP A 126 4.17 -12.73 8.32
CA ASP A 126 4.57 -11.99 7.12
C ASP A 126 3.44 -11.82 6.09
N GLN A 127 2.32 -12.55 6.22
CA GLN A 127 1.24 -12.56 5.23
C GLN A 127 0.07 -11.64 5.59
N PHE A 128 -0.61 -11.12 4.56
CA PHE A 128 -1.84 -10.33 4.71
C PHE A 128 -2.71 -10.41 3.46
N PHE A 129 -4.02 -10.18 3.64
CA PHE A 129 -4.93 -9.96 2.52
C PHE A 129 -4.97 -8.47 2.17
N ALA A 130 -4.77 -8.17 0.88
CA ALA A 130 -5.10 -6.87 0.29
C ALA A 130 -6.42 -6.99 -0.51
N ILE A 131 -7.30 -6.01 -0.34
CA ILE A 131 -8.58 -5.94 -1.03
C ILE A 131 -8.47 -4.88 -2.12
N TYR A 132 -8.82 -5.24 -3.36
CA TYR A 132 -8.79 -4.36 -4.52
C TYR A 132 -10.19 -4.14 -5.10
N LEU A 133 -10.45 -2.92 -5.55
CA LEU A 133 -11.47 -2.61 -6.53
C LEU A 133 -10.80 -2.42 -7.89
N LEU A 134 -11.34 -3.02 -8.95
CA LEU A 134 -10.83 -2.93 -10.31
C LEU A 134 -11.90 -2.31 -11.21
N ASN A 135 -11.55 -1.25 -11.91
CA ASN A 135 -12.35 -0.68 -12.99
C ASN A 135 -11.65 -0.92 -14.34
N GLU A 136 -12.10 -0.29 -15.43
CA GLU A 136 -11.53 -0.51 -16.77
C GLU A 136 -10.11 0.08 -16.96
N ILE A 137 -9.65 0.92 -16.02
CA ILE A 137 -8.46 1.78 -16.17
C ILE A 137 -7.43 1.54 -15.04
N GLU A 138 -7.88 1.33 -13.80
CA GLU A 138 -7.01 1.08 -12.64
C GLU A 138 -7.48 -0.06 -11.72
N SER A 139 -6.54 -0.55 -10.91
CA SER A 139 -6.79 -1.40 -9.74
C SER A 139 -6.41 -0.61 -8.49
N GLN A 140 -7.41 -0.28 -7.67
CA GLN A 140 -7.27 0.51 -6.46
C GLN A 140 -7.28 -0.42 -5.23
N GLN A 141 -6.23 -0.39 -4.42
CA GLN A 141 -6.25 -1.06 -3.11
C GLN A 141 -7.12 -0.27 -2.13
N ILE A 142 -8.10 -0.94 -1.50
CA ILE A 142 -9.08 -0.32 -0.60
C ILE A 142 -9.01 -0.82 0.85
N GLY A 143 -8.21 -1.84 1.14
CA GLY A 143 -8.09 -2.40 2.48
C GLY A 143 -6.95 -3.39 2.65
N ILE A 144 -6.62 -3.66 3.92
CA ILE A 144 -5.69 -4.71 4.36
C ILE A 144 -6.34 -5.45 5.55
N VAL A 145 -6.21 -6.78 5.57
CA VAL A 145 -6.59 -7.61 6.72
C VAL A 145 -5.47 -8.62 7.00
N GLU A 146 -4.80 -8.47 8.15
CA GLU A 146 -3.71 -9.36 8.60
C GLU A 146 -4.22 -10.52 9.49
N GLU A 147 -5.39 -10.38 10.12
CA GLU A 147 -5.93 -11.34 11.10
C GLU A 147 -7.35 -11.84 10.77
N THR A 148 -7.74 -12.99 11.32
CA THR A 148 -9.08 -13.58 11.10
C THR A 148 -10.12 -12.89 11.99
N ASN A 149 -10.94 -12.03 11.41
CA ASN A 149 -11.91 -11.20 12.13
C ASN A 149 -13.35 -11.74 12.16
N LEU A 150 -13.61 -12.93 11.60
CA LEU A 150 -14.90 -13.63 11.65
C LEU A 150 -14.73 -15.15 11.90
N GLY A 151 -14.01 -15.50 12.97
CA GLY A 151 -13.87 -16.87 13.47
C GLY A 151 -12.94 -17.76 12.64
N THR A 152 -13.42 -18.26 11.49
CA THR A 152 -12.60 -18.96 10.48
C THR A 152 -12.79 -18.35 9.08
N GLN A 153 -13.21 -17.09 9.04
CA GLN A 153 -13.54 -16.30 7.86
C GLN A 153 -13.00 -14.89 8.05
N PHE A 154 -12.86 -14.18 6.94
CA PHE A 154 -12.38 -12.82 6.89
C PHE A 154 -13.49 -11.93 6.33
N GLN A 155 -13.61 -10.72 6.87
CA GLN A 155 -14.53 -9.70 6.39
C GLN A 155 -13.84 -8.33 6.23
N TRP A 156 -14.29 -7.55 5.26
CA TRP A 156 -13.92 -6.14 5.11
C TRP A 156 -15.17 -5.32 4.80
N GLN A 157 -15.41 -4.26 5.56
CA GLN A 157 -16.54 -3.34 5.32
C GLN A 157 -16.02 -2.07 4.65
N MET A 158 -16.59 -1.74 3.49
CA MET A 158 -16.37 -0.49 2.78
C MET A 158 -17.64 0.37 2.80
N HIS A 159 -17.46 1.68 2.78
CA HIS A 159 -18.53 2.65 2.56
C HIS A 159 -18.37 3.24 1.16
N LEU A 160 -19.46 3.39 0.41
CA LEU A 160 -19.39 3.82 -0.99
C LEU A 160 -19.12 5.32 -1.16
N ASP A 161 -19.44 6.14 -0.15
CA ASP A 161 -19.21 7.59 -0.13
C ASP A 161 -17.71 7.98 -0.12
N THR A 162 -16.82 7.06 0.24
CA THR A 162 -15.36 7.28 0.13
C THR A 162 -14.80 7.06 -1.28
N PHE A 163 -15.62 6.69 -2.26
CA PHE A 163 -15.21 6.43 -3.64
C PHE A 163 -16.07 7.23 -4.65
N PRO A 164 -15.50 7.84 -5.70
CA PRO A 164 -16.24 8.62 -6.70
C PRO A 164 -16.95 7.71 -7.71
N LEU A 165 -17.84 6.84 -7.22
CA LEU A 165 -18.60 5.86 -8.00
C LEU A 165 -19.96 6.46 -8.36
N GLU A 166 -20.00 7.29 -9.40
CA GLU A 166 -21.22 8.04 -9.76
C GLU A 166 -22.38 7.12 -10.20
N GLN A 167 -22.08 6.03 -10.92
CA GLN A 167 -22.97 4.88 -11.19
C GLN A 167 -22.20 3.80 -11.98
N GLY A 168 -22.76 2.59 -12.15
CA GLY A 168 -22.20 1.57 -13.07
C GLY A 168 -21.62 0.34 -12.36
N THR A 169 -20.58 -0.28 -12.93
CA THR A 169 -20.01 -1.55 -12.43
C THR A 169 -18.55 -1.42 -12.01
N ILE A 170 -18.20 -2.02 -10.88
CA ILE A 170 -16.81 -2.25 -10.48
C ILE A 170 -16.59 -3.74 -10.21
N GLN A 171 -15.37 -4.23 -10.35
CA GLN A 171 -15.00 -5.55 -9.88
C GLN A 171 -14.33 -5.42 -8.50
N TRP A 172 -14.45 -6.44 -7.65
CA TRP A 172 -13.62 -6.59 -6.45
C TRP A 172 -12.87 -7.91 -6.49
N GLN A 173 -11.68 -7.91 -5.88
CA GLN A 173 -10.82 -9.09 -5.74
C GLN A 173 -10.07 -9.00 -4.40
N VAL A 174 -9.85 -10.15 -3.78
CA VAL A 174 -8.93 -10.32 -2.65
C VAL A 174 -7.65 -10.99 -3.13
N GLN A 175 -6.51 -10.48 -2.68
CA GLN A 175 -5.18 -11.01 -3.00
C GLN A 175 -4.40 -11.25 -1.71
N LEU A 176 -3.68 -12.37 -1.62
CA LEU A 176 -2.75 -12.69 -0.54
C LEU A 176 -1.36 -12.18 -0.90
N PHE A 177 -0.72 -11.44 -0.01
CA PHE A 177 0.66 -10.97 -0.14
C PHE A 177 1.54 -11.48 1.00
N SER A 178 2.85 -11.42 0.79
CA SER A 178 3.86 -11.44 1.86
C SER A 178 4.51 -10.07 1.94
N LYS A 179 4.90 -9.64 3.15
CA LYS A 179 5.68 -8.43 3.44
C LYS A 179 7.08 -8.44 2.80
N TYR A 180 7.47 -9.55 2.14
CA TYR A 180 8.73 -9.72 1.39
C TYR A 180 8.55 -9.89 -0.13
N ALA A 181 7.34 -9.72 -0.69
CA ALA A 181 7.05 -9.96 -2.11
C ALA A 181 6.28 -8.79 -2.76
N ASP A 182 6.85 -8.23 -3.84
CA ASP A 182 6.24 -7.14 -4.62
C ASP A 182 5.06 -7.59 -5.52
N GLN A 183 4.62 -8.85 -5.40
CA GLN A 183 3.58 -9.48 -6.21
C GLN A 183 2.65 -10.33 -5.34
N PRO A 184 1.36 -10.47 -5.69
CA PRO A 184 0.44 -11.32 -4.96
C PRO A 184 0.87 -12.78 -5.06
N LEU A 185 0.85 -13.47 -3.91
CA LEU A 185 1.14 -14.90 -3.80
C LEU A 185 0.03 -15.72 -4.46
N ILE A 186 -1.23 -15.42 -4.10
CA ILE A 186 -2.46 -16.02 -4.64
C ILE A 186 -3.52 -14.92 -4.77
N SER A 187 -4.30 -14.95 -5.86
CA SER A 187 -5.44 -14.07 -6.08
C SER A 187 -6.74 -14.88 -6.15
N SER A 188 -7.85 -14.28 -5.68
CA SER A 188 -9.21 -14.82 -5.83
C SER A 188 -9.75 -14.63 -7.26
N GLU A 189 -10.92 -15.23 -7.54
CA GLU A 189 -11.77 -14.77 -8.64
C GLU A 189 -12.14 -13.28 -8.47
N SER A 190 -12.36 -12.57 -9.58
CA SER A 190 -12.93 -11.21 -9.53
C SER A 190 -14.46 -11.28 -9.57
N ARG A 191 -15.15 -10.46 -8.79
CA ARG A 191 -16.62 -10.39 -8.77
C ARG A 191 -17.13 -8.98 -9.08
N ILE A 192 -18.12 -8.89 -9.96
CA ILE A 192 -18.79 -7.63 -10.31
C ILE A 192 -19.75 -7.20 -9.19
N LEU A 193 -19.71 -5.92 -8.83
CA LEU A 193 -20.72 -5.18 -8.08
C LEU A 193 -21.38 -4.16 -9.04
N THR A 194 -22.63 -3.78 -8.77
CA THR A 194 -23.36 -2.80 -9.58
C THR A 194 -23.95 -1.70 -8.69
N PHE A 195 -23.77 -0.45 -9.10
CA PHE A 195 -24.24 0.75 -8.39
C PHE A 195 -25.31 1.47 -9.21
N ARG A 196 -26.35 1.93 -8.52
CA ARG A 196 -27.55 2.58 -9.08
C ARG A 196 -28.00 3.73 -8.18
#